data_AF-L9JUM8-F1
#
_entry.id   AF-L9JUM8-F1
#
_cell.length_a   1.000
_cell.length_b   1.000
_cell.length_c   1.000
_cell.angle_alpha   90.00
_cell.angle_beta   90.00
_cell.angle_gamma   90.00
#
_symmetry.space_group_name_H-M   'P 1'
#
loop_
_entity.id
_entity.type
_entity.pdbx_description
1 polymer ?
#
loop_
_entity_poly.entity_id
_entity_poly.type
_entity_poly.pdbx_seq_one_letter_code
_entity_poly.pdbx_strand_id
1 'polypeptide(L)'
;MERASCLLLLLLPLLQVSATTLEPCELDDDDERCVCNFSDPQPDWSSALQCTVAVEVELRGGGRSLEQFLKYADVDADVQKYRDLIRSLRLKRLTVGAARVPAQLLMGVLRVLGYSRLKELTLEDLEVTGTMPLPPLEAIWPAVTTLSLRNVSWATGGAWLSKLQQWLKPGLQVLNIAQAHSLAFSCDQVRAFPALTTLDLSDNPGLGERGLTATLCPHKFPALQDLSIRNTGMETPNGVCTALATAGVQPVRLDLSYNSLRAAADPLTPGCVWPSALNSLNLSFAGLEQVPNGLPDKLSVLDLSCNRLNRAPRPDELPKVDNLKLDGNPFLNPEGPSPREDSMNSGGVPICARSPLAVGISGTLALLRGDRIFG
;
A
#
# COMPACT_ATOMS: atom_id res chain seq x y z
N MET A 1 -18.90 -19.24 39.81
CA MET A 1 -19.04 -17.80 39.52
C MET A 1 -18.22 -17.51 38.29
N GLU A 2 -18.95 -17.28 37.21
CA GLU A 2 -18.56 -17.49 35.82
C GLU A 2 -17.65 -16.37 35.31
N ARG A 3 -16.42 -16.75 34.94
CA ARG A 3 -15.53 -15.92 34.11
C ARG A 3 -15.90 -16.17 32.65
N ALA A 4 -16.98 -15.54 32.21
CA ALA A 4 -17.43 -15.62 30.84
C ALA A 4 -16.41 -14.96 29.91
N SER A 5 -15.99 -15.74 28.91
CA SER A 5 -15.00 -15.48 27.88
C SER A 5 -15.06 -14.09 27.26
N CYS A 6 -13.99 -13.34 27.53
CA CYS A 6 -13.65 -12.02 27.02
C CYS A 6 -13.67 -11.82 25.49
N LEU A 7 -13.57 -12.87 24.68
CA LEU A 7 -13.75 -12.76 23.22
C LEU A 7 -15.20 -12.40 22.82
N LEU A 8 -16.14 -12.60 23.74
CA LEU A 8 -17.52 -12.15 23.62
C LEU A 8 -17.74 -10.75 24.24
N LEU A 9 -16.78 -10.18 24.98
CA LEU A 9 -16.93 -8.84 25.58
C LEU A 9 -16.74 -7.69 24.57
N LEU A 10 -16.34 -8.01 23.34
CA LEU A 10 -16.47 -7.13 22.17
C LEU A 10 -17.79 -7.35 21.39
N LEU A 11 -18.61 -8.35 21.76
CA LEU A 11 -19.84 -8.73 21.03
C LEU A 11 -21.08 -9.02 21.91
N LEU A 12 -21.07 -8.85 23.26
CA LEU A 12 -22.19 -9.28 24.13
C LEU A 12 -22.59 -8.48 25.40
N PRO A 13 -22.20 -7.22 25.67
CA PRO A 13 -23.08 -6.34 26.44
C PRO A 13 -24.03 -5.67 25.43
N LEU A 14 -25.24 -6.14 25.14
CA LEU A 14 -26.44 -6.29 25.99
C LEU A 14 -27.51 -5.32 25.43
N LEU A 15 -28.54 -5.90 24.81
CA LEU A 15 -29.95 -5.60 25.08
C LEU A 15 -30.19 -4.39 26.00
N GLN A 16 -30.04 -3.18 25.47
CA GLN A 16 -30.70 -2.00 26.01
C GLN A 16 -30.77 -0.94 24.91
N VAL A 17 -32.00 -0.78 24.43
CA VAL A 17 -32.45 0.27 23.52
C VAL A 17 -32.00 1.64 24.05
N SER A 18 -31.35 2.42 23.21
CA SER A 18 -31.70 3.84 23.08
C SER A 18 -31.45 4.26 21.65
N ALA A 19 -32.55 4.56 20.96
CA ALA A 19 -32.51 5.26 19.69
C ALA A 19 -31.81 6.62 19.84
N THR A 20 -31.28 7.09 18.70
CA THR A 20 -30.70 8.42 18.40
C THR A 20 -29.17 8.53 18.41
N THR A 21 -28.50 7.83 17.49
CA THR A 21 -27.25 8.24 16.81
C THR A 21 -27.22 7.51 15.46
N LEU A 22 -26.51 8.02 14.43
CA LEU A 22 -26.20 7.20 13.25
C LEU A 22 -25.56 5.90 13.75
N GLU A 23 -26.01 4.75 13.24
CA GLU A 23 -25.40 3.47 13.61
C GLU A 23 -23.94 3.49 13.13
N PRO A 24 -22.96 3.11 13.97
CA PRO A 24 -21.55 3.17 13.60
C PRO A 24 -21.18 2.37 12.36
N CYS A 25 -21.98 1.37 11.99
CA CYS A 25 -21.76 0.52 10.84
C CYS A 25 -22.90 0.68 9.83
N GLU A 26 -22.55 0.84 8.56
CA GLU A 26 -23.47 0.90 7.44
C GLU A 26 -23.18 -0.26 6.49
N LEU A 27 -24.20 -1.07 6.24
CA LEU A 27 -24.17 -2.15 5.25
C LEU A 27 -24.76 -1.64 3.95
N ASP A 28 -24.05 -1.86 2.85
CA ASP A 28 -24.50 -1.48 1.51
C ASP A 28 -25.74 -2.28 1.08
N ASP A 29 -26.52 -1.75 0.13
CA ASP A 29 -27.81 -2.30 -0.30
C ASP A 29 -27.71 -3.72 -0.87
N ASP A 30 -26.54 -4.09 -1.41
CA ASP A 30 -26.24 -5.42 -1.95
C ASP A 30 -25.70 -6.41 -0.91
N ASP A 31 -25.63 -6.02 0.38
CA ASP A 31 -25.02 -6.76 1.48
C ASP A 31 -23.54 -7.17 1.23
N GLU A 32 -22.85 -6.50 0.29
CA GLU A 32 -21.48 -6.86 -0.10
C GLU A 32 -20.41 -6.15 0.72
N ARG A 33 -20.62 -4.87 1.02
CA ARG A 33 -19.66 -4.00 1.70
C ARG A 33 -20.27 -3.43 2.98
N CYS A 34 -19.53 -3.53 4.09
CA CYS A 34 -19.90 -2.94 5.36
C CYS A 34 -18.81 -1.97 5.83
N VAL A 35 -19.18 -0.74 6.13
CA VAL A 35 -18.25 0.30 6.60
C VAL A 35 -18.62 0.68 8.03
N CYS A 36 -17.69 0.48 8.95
CA CYS A 36 -17.83 0.86 10.35
C CYS A 36 -16.91 2.02 10.70
N ASN A 37 -17.50 3.09 11.20
CA ASN A 37 -16.80 4.23 11.75
C ASN A 37 -16.98 4.30 13.27
N PHE A 38 -15.97 3.85 14.00
CA PHE A 38 -15.95 3.90 15.46
C PHE A 38 -15.25 5.17 15.96
N SER A 39 -15.46 6.33 15.33
CA SER A 39 -14.81 7.59 15.75
C SER A 39 -15.44 8.22 16.99
N ASP A 40 -16.67 7.85 17.36
CA ASP A 40 -17.38 8.43 18.50
C ASP A 40 -16.70 8.17 19.85
N PRO A 41 -16.76 9.09 20.83
CA PRO A 41 -16.07 8.94 22.12
C PRO A 41 -16.36 7.61 22.83
N GLN A 42 -17.59 7.12 22.74
CA GLN A 42 -18.02 5.80 23.20
C GLN A 42 -18.79 5.13 22.06
N PRO A 43 -18.10 4.48 21.11
CA PRO A 43 -18.74 3.92 19.95
C PRO A 43 -19.42 2.61 20.33
N ASP A 44 -20.56 2.34 19.71
CA ASP A 44 -21.21 1.05 19.85
C ASP A 44 -20.54 0.01 18.94
N TRP A 45 -19.66 -0.80 19.53
CA TRP A 45 -18.98 -1.89 18.83
C TRP A 45 -19.95 -3.02 18.42
N SER A 46 -21.13 -3.11 19.04
CA SER A 46 -22.08 -4.19 18.76
C SER A 46 -22.68 -4.07 17.35
N SER A 47 -22.74 -2.86 16.80
CA SER A 47 -23.13 -2.59 15.42
C SER A 47 -22.27 -3.34 14.39
N ALA A 48 -21.05 -3.77 14.75
CA ALA A 48 -20.20 -4.62 13.89
C ALA A 48 -20.84 -5.98 13.55
N LEU A 49 -21.81 -6.46 14.34
CA LEU A 49 -22.53 -7.70 14.05
C LEU A 49 -23.36 -7.62 12.76
N GLN A 50 -23.75 -6.42 12.35
CA GLN A 50 -24.45 -6.20 11.07
C GLN A 50 -23.57 -6.59 9.88
N CYS A 51 -22.25 -6.42 10.00
CA CYS A 51 -21.29 -6.75 8.94
C CYS A 51 -21.03 -8.26 8.76
N THR A 52 -21.67 -9.14 9.53
CA THR A 52 -21.39 -10.59 9.49
C THR A 52 -21.75 -11.24 8.15
N VAL A 53 -22.68 -10.65 7.40
CA VAL A 53 -23.10 -11.10 6.07
C VAL A 53 -22.21 -10.57 4.93
N ALA A 54 -21.42 -9.53 5.20
CA ALA A 54 -20.64 -8.82 4.20
C ALA A 54 -19.42 -9.60 3.72
N VAL A 55 -19.02 -9.34 2.48
CA VAL A 55 -17.80 -9.91 1.86
C VAL A 55 -16.60 -9.00 2.10
N GLU A 56 -16.84 -7.69 2.11
CA GLU A 56 -15.88 -6.64 2.36
C GLU A 56 -16.26 -5.85 3.61
N VAL A 57 -15.32 -5.71 4.54
CA VAL A 57 -15.53 -4.98 5.79
C VAL A 57 -14.42 -3.95 5.98
N GLU A 58 -14.81 -2.71 6.25
CA GLU A 58 -13.90 -1.59 6.53
C GLU A 58 -14.15 -1.06 7.93
N LEU A 59 -13.13 -1.07 8.78
CA LEU A 59 -13.21 -0.63 10.17
C LEU A 59 -12.29 0.58 10.37
N ARG A 60 -12.85 1.74 10.71
CA ARG A 60 -12.10 2.97 11.03
C ARG A 60 -12.24 3.34 12.50
N GLY A 61 -11.10 3.51 13.19
CA GLY A 61 -11.07 3.82 14.63
C GLY A 61 -11.04 5.30 15.00
N GLY A 62 -10.94 6.22 14.03
CA GLY A 62 -10.87 7.66 14.28
C GLY A 62 -9.62 8.14 15.03
N GLY A 63 -8.50 7.40 14.94
CA GLY A 63 -7.23 7.68 15.61
C GLY A 63 -7.18 7.26 17.08
N ARG A 64 -8.21 6.59 17.60
CA ARG A 64 -8.26 6.19 19.02
C ARG A 64 -7.20 5.16 19.40
N SER A 65 -6.82 5.17 20.68
CA SER A 65 -6.02 4.09 21.28
C SER A 65 -6.90 2.92 21.70
N LEU A 66 -6.57 1.73 21.22
CA LEU A 66 -7.20 0.47 21.60
C LEU A 66 -6.50 -0.20 22.79
N GLU A 67 -5.56 0.46 23.45
CA GLU A 67 -4.83 -0.08 24.63
C GLU A 67 -5.77 -0.50 25.77
N GLN A 68 -6.91 0.17 25.93
CA GLN A 68 -7.92 -0.19 26.93
C GLN A 68 -8.44 -1.62 26.78
N PHE A 69 -8.43 -2.16 25.55
CA PHE A 69 -8.89 -3.52 25.27
C PHE A 69 -7.91 -4.59 25.73
N LEU A 70 -6.66 -4.25 26.08
CA LEU A 70 -5.72 -5.22 26.64
C LEU A 70 -6.19 -5.84 27.96
N LYS A 71 -6.97 -5.10 28.77
CA LYS A 71 -7.55 -5.61 30.02
C LYS A 71 -8.59 -6.70 29.77
N TYR A 72 -9.19 -6.67 28.59
CA TYR A 72 -10.27 -7.56 28.19
C TYR A 72 -9.81 -8.57 27.15
N ALA A 73 -8.68 -8.38 26.47
CA ALA A 73 -8.21 -9.31 25.46
C ALA A 73 -7.33 -10.36 26.11
N ASP A 74 -7.91 -11.51 26.39
CA ASP A 74 -7.13 -12.71 26.62
C ASP A 74 -6.69 -13.26 25.26
N VAL A 75 -5.44 -12.96 24.86
CA VAL A 75 -4.84 -13.37 23.58
C VAL A 75 -4.70 -14.90 23.49
N ASP A 76 -4.76 -15.58 24.64
CA ASP A 76 -4.71 -17.03 24.77
C ASP A 76 -6.09 -17.66 25.03
N ALA A 77 -7.16 -16.85 25.10
CA ALA A 77 -8.50 -17.38 25.31
C ALA A 77 -8.88 -18.34 24.18
N ASP A 78 -9.63 -19.36 24.57
CA ASP A 78 -9.98 -20.47 23.70
C ASP A 78 -10.89 -20.02 22.54
N VAL A 79 -10.26 -19.72 21.39
CA VAL A 79 -10.92 -19.32 20.14
C VAL A 79 -11.84 -20.44 19.60
N GLN A 80 -11.73 -21.66 20.12
CA GLN A 80 -12.54 -22.81 19.67
C GLN A 80 -14.05 -22.53 19.78
N LYS A 81 -14.48 -21.80 20.81
CA LYS A 81 -15.90 -21.46 21.00
C LYS A 81 -16.50 -20.65 19.84
N TYR A 82 -15.68 -19.88 19.12
CA TYR A 82 -16.14 -19.00 18.03
C TYR A 82 -15.78 -19.53 16.65
N ARG A 83 -15.10 -20.67 16.57
CA ARG A 83 -14.60 -21.24 15.32
C ARG A 83 -15.70 -21.37 14.26
N ASP A 84 -16.85 -21.92 14.61
CA ASP A 84 -17.91 -22.17 13.65
C ASP A 84 -18.58 -20.89 13.16
N LEU A 85 -18.69 -19.88 14.03
CA LEU A 85 -19.15 -18.53 13.68
C LEU A 85 -18.17 -17.85 12.73
N ILE A 86 -16.87 -17.85 13.04
CA ILE A 86 -15.86 -17.20 12.21
C ILE A 86 -15.72 -17.90 10.84
N ARG A 87 -15.93 -19.22 10.80
CA ARG A 87 -15.91 -20.00 9.56
C ARG A 87 -17.13 -19.75 8.69
N SER A 88 -18.27 -19.37 9.28
CA SER A 88 -19.49 -19.07 8.53
C SER A 88 -19.48 -17.65 7.93
N LEU A 89 -18.62 -16.76 8.40
CA LEU A 89 -18.44 -15.42 7.83
C LEU A 89 -18.10 -15.49 6.33
N ARG A 90 -18.74 -14.61 5.55
CA ARG A 90 -18.47 -14.44 4.11
C ARG A 90 -17.27 -13.55 3.83
N LEU A 91 -16.64 -13.01 4.88
CA LEU A 91 -15.51 -12.10 4.83
C LEU A 91 -14.38 -12.63 3.95
N LYS A 92 -14.05 -11.88 2.90
CA LYS A 92 -12.89 -12.10 2.02
C LYS A 92 -11.92 -10.94 2.06
N ARG A 93 -12.40 -9.72 2.31
CA ARG A 93 -11.62 -8.48 2.32
C ARG A 93 -11.85 -7.73 3.61
N LEU A 94 -10.75 -7.41 4.31
CA LEU A 94 -10.80 -6.65 5.55
C LEU A 94 -9.87 -5.45 5.44
N THR A 95 -10.40 -4.26 5.68
CA THR A 95 -9.64 -3.02 5.84
C THR A 95 -9.76 -2.57 7.28
N VAL A 96 -8.63 -2.33 7.94
CA VAL A 96 -8.59 -1.76 9.29
C VAL A 96 -7.72 -0.52 9.26
N GLY A 97 -8.26 0.60 9.73
CA GLY A 97 -7.48 1.82 9.72
C GLY A 97 -7.84 2.89 10.73
N ALA A 98 -7.03 3.95 10.71
CA ALA A 98 -7.14 5.11 11.60
C ALA A 98 -7.24 4.69 13.07
N ALA A 99 -6.24 3.99 13.60
CA ALA A 99 -6.25 3.54 15.00
C ALA A 99 -4.84 3.29 15.54
N ARG A 100 -4.69 3.44 16.85
CA ARG A 100 -3.50 3.00 17.59
C ARG A 100 -3.78 1.65 18.23
N VAL A 101 -3.10 0.61 17.75
CA VAL A 101 -3.42 -0.79 18.04
C VAL A 101 -2.23 -1.48 18.71
N PRO A 102 -2.36 -1.98 19.95
CA PRO A 102 -1.35 -2.85 20.54
C PRO A 102 -1.09 -4.09 19.67
N ALA A 103 0.17 -4.42 19.46
CA ALA A 103 0.59 -5.58 18.65
C ALA A 103 -0.04 -6.89 19.13
N GLN A 104 -0.23 -7.04 20.44
CA GLN A 104 -0.91 -8.19 21.06
C GLN A 104 -2.36 -8.35 20.57
N LEU A 105 -3.10 -7.25 20.46
CA LEU A 105 -4.48 -7.27 19.96
C LEU A 105 -4.51 -7.60 18.46
N LEU A 106 -3.65 -6.94 17.67
CA LEU A 106 -3.57 -7.16 16.23
C LEU A 106 -3.27 -8.63 15.92
N MET A 107 -2.28 -9.20 16.59
CA MET A 107 -1.91 -10.61 16.42
C MET A 107 -3.01 -11.57 16.91
N GLY A 108 -3.71 -11.23 18.00
CA GLY A 108 -4.88 -11.98 18.47
C GLY A 108 -6.01 -12.01 17.43
N VAL A 109 -6.32 -10.87 16.82
CA VAL A 109 -7.33 -10.77 15.75
C VAL A 109 -6.91 -11.57 14.52
N LEU A 110 -5.65 -11.48 14.08
CA LEU A 110 -5.13 -12.30 12.98
C LEU A 110 -5.27 -13.80 13.27
N ARG A 111 -5.02 -14.24 14.50
CA ARG A 111 -5.24 -15.63 14.91
C ARG A 111 -6.69 -16.07 14.74
N VAL A 112 -7.65 -15.23 15.16
CA VAL A 112 -9.08 -15.50 15.02
C VAL A 112 -9.46 -15.57 13.54
N LEU A 113 -9.01 -14.61 12.74
CA LEU A 113 -9.25 -14.56 11.30
C LEU A 113 -8.62 -15.74 10.54
N GLY A 114 -7.67 -16.46 11.14
CA GLY A 114 -7.15 -17.70 10.60
C GLY A 114 -8.19 -18.78 10.32
N TYR A 115 -9.32 -18.75 11.02
CA TYR A 115 -10.45 -19.65 10.80
C TYR A 115 -11.43 -19.19 9.72
N SER A 116 -11.31 -17.92 9.30
CA SER A 116 -12.15 -17.32 8.26
C SER A 116 -11.64 -17.65 6.85
N ARG A 117 -12.34 -17.13 5.84
CA ARG A 117 -11.95 -17.25 4.42
C ARG A 117 -11.29 -15.97 3.88
N LEU A 118 -10.71 -15.17 4.78
CA LEU A 118 -10.03 -13.92 4.45
C LEU A 118 -8.92 -14.15 3.42
N LYS A 119 -8.96 -13.36 2.34
CA LYS A 119 -7.96 -13.38 1.26
C LYS A 119 -7.18 -12.09 1.17
N GLU A 120 -7.80 -10.96 1.48
CA GLU A 120 -7.19 -9.64 1.34
C GLU A 120 -7.26 -8.90 2.68
N LEU A 121 -6.11 -8.41 3.14
CA LEU A 121 -6.00 -7.64 4.37
C LEU A 121 -5.33 -6.30 4.06
N THR A 122 -6.00 -5.21 4.43
CA THR A 122 -5.48 -3.85 4.30
C THR A 122 -5.38 -3.21 5.67
N LEU A 123 -4.20 -2.71 6.01
CA LEU A 123 -3.93 -1.93 7.21
C LEU A 123 -3.55 -0.51 6.79
N GLU A 124 -4.32 0.49 7.23
CA GLU A 124 -4.17 1.89 6.80
C GLU A 124 -4.12 2.85 8.01
N ASP A 125 -3.16 3.76 8.06
CA ASP A 125 -3.07 4.78 9.13
C ASP A 125 -3.09 4.16 10.54
N LEU A 126 -2.24 3.16 10.76
CA LEU A 126 -2.15 2.44 12.04
C LEU A 126 -0.85 2.75 12.78
N GLU A 127 -0.96 2.98 14.10
CA GLU A 127 0.17 2.99 15.02
C GLU A 127 0.20 1.68 15.82
N VAL A 128 1.07 0.75 15.44
CA VAL A 128 1.21 -0.55 16.11
C VAL A 128 2.17 -0.44 17.28
N THR A 129 1.63 -0.48 18.50
CA THR A 129 2.38 -0.27 19.74
C THR A 129 2.75 -1.57 20.45
N GLY A 130 3.79 -1.50 21.29
CA GLY A 130 4.27 -2.66 22.04
C GLY A 130 5.01 -3.69 21.18
N THR A 131 5.44 -4.77 21.82
CA THR A 131 6.21 -5.82 21.15
C THR A 131 5.28 -6.85 20.50
N MET A 132 5.60 -7.25 19.28
CA MET A 132 4.92 -8.39 18.64
C MET A 132 5.24 -9.67 19.44
N PRO A 133 4.22 -10.40 19.92
CA PRO A 133 4.43 -11.66 20.60
C PRO A 133 5.08 -12.69 19.65
N LEU A 134 5.58 -13.79 20.22
CA LEU A 134 5.99 -14.95 19.43
C LEU A 134 4.76 -15.80 19.07
N PRO A 135 4.66 -16.31 17.83
CA PRO A 135 3.52 -17.13 17.44
C PRO A 135 3.50 -18.46 18.20
N PRO A 136 2.32 -18.96 18.61
CA PRO A 136 2.19 -20.32 19.13
C PRO A 136 2.53 -21.36 18.05
N LEU A 137 3.08 -22.50 18.46
CA LEU A 137 3.54 -23.58 17.56
C LEU A 137 2.44 -24.15 16.64
N GLU A 138 1.19 -24.17 17.10
CA GLU A 138 0.03 -24.75 16.38
C GLU A 138 -0.97 -23.69 15.88
N ALA A 139 -0.50 -22.46 15.66
CA ALA A 139 -1.41 -21.39 15.32
C ALA A 139 -1.88 -21.44 13.85
N ILE A 140 -3.20 -21.25 13.68
CA ILE A 140 -3.85 -21.14 12.38
C ILE A 140 -3.89 -19.67 12.00
N TRP A 141 -3.21 -19.34 10.90
CA TRP A 141 -3.13 -17.99 10.35
C TRP A 141 -4.00 -17.83 9.11
N PRO A 142 -4.46 -16.59 8.81
CA PRO A 142 -5.29 -16.35 7.63
C PRO A 142 -4.43 -16.62 6.38
N ALA A 143 -5.03 -17.31 5.41
CA ALA A 143 -4.38 -17.62 4.14
C ALA A 143 -4.53 -16.42 3.18
N VAL A 144 -4.01 -15.27 3.62
CA VAL A 144 -4.06 -14.00 2.89
C VAL A 144 -3.22 -14.13 1.61
N THR A 145 -3.83 -13.81 0.48
CA THR A 145 -3.19 -13.71 -0.83
C THR A 145 -2.68 -12.30 -1.09
N THR A 146 -3.37 -11.28 -0.56
CA THR A 146 -3.03 -9.86 -0.74
C THR A 146 -2.92 -9.16 0.60
N LEU A 147 -1.74 -8.60 0.89
CA LEU A 147 -1.51 -7.77 2.07
C LEU A 147 -1.15 -6.36 1.64
N SER A 148 -1.92 -5.38 2.10
CA SER A 148 -1.69 -3.96 1.84
C SER A 148 -1.44 -3.21 3.13
N LEU A 149 -0.35 -2.45 3.18
CA LEU A 149 0.05 -1.62 4.32
C LEU A 149 0.23 -0.19 3.83
N ARG A 150 -0.54 0.76 4.37
CA ARG A 150 -0.41 2.19 4.06
C ARG A 150 -0.25 2.98 5.34
N ASN A 151 0.83 3.76 5.47
CA ASN A 151 1.07 4.60 6.63
C ASN A 151 0.94 3.83 7.96
N VAL A 152 1.60 2.68 8.04
CA VAL A 152 1.63 1.83 9.25
C VAL A 152 2.97 1.98 9.94
N SER A 153 2.95 2.33 11.22
CA SER A 153 4.14 2.40 12.06
C SER A 153 4.20 1.22 13.03
N TRP A 154 5.42 0.76 13.31
CA TRP A 154 5.68 -0.41 14.15
C TRP A 154 6.72 -0.08 15.21
N ALA A 155 6.47 -0.47 16.46
CA ALA A 155 7.43 -0.31 17.55
C ALA A 155 8.79 -1.02 17.30
N THR A 156 8.81 -2.08 16.48
CA THR A 156 10.02 -2.87 16.18
C THR A 156 10.94 -2.25 15.13
N GLY A 157 10.62 -1.08 14.57
CA GLY A 157 11.42 -0.45 13.52
C GLY A 157 11.66 -1.39 12.33
N GLY A 158 12.88 -1.39 11.76
CA GLY A 158 13.24 -2.18 10.56
C GLY A 158 13.10 -3.72 10.67
N ALA A 159 12.85 -4.26 11.87
CA ALA A 159 12.57 -5.68 12.07
C ALA A 159 11.08 -6.05 11.91
N TRP A 160 10.20 -5.09 11.62
CA TRP A 160 8.76 -5.32 11.58
C TRP A 160 8.36 -6.41 10.58
N LEU A 161 8.97 -6.42 9.37
CA LEU A 161 8.60 -7.37 8.33
C LEU A 161 8.97 -8.81 8.72
N SER A 162 10.17 -9.03 9.26
CA SER A 162 10.62 -10.36 9.68
C SER A 162 9.78 -10.92 10.83
N LYS A 163 9.30 -10.04 11.73
CA LYS A 163 8.37 -10.39 12.80
C LYS A 163 6.98 -10.69 12.27
N LEU A 164 6.44 -9.86 11.39
CA LEU A 164 5.13 -10.07 10.78
C LEU A 164 5.08 -11.37 9.95
N GLN A 165 6.16 -11.70 9.24
CA GLN A 165 6.28 -12.96 8.48
C GLN A 165 6.09 -14.22 9.35
N GLN A 166 6.32 -14.15 10.66
CA GLN A 166 6.09 -15.30 11.55
C GLN A 166 4.60 -15.62 11.72
N TRP A 167 3.73 -14.67 11.35
CA TRP A 167 2.27 -14.71 11.47
C TRP A 167 1.57 -14.81 10.10
N LEU A 168 2.35 -14.90 9.01
CA LEU A 168 1.83 -15.01 7.66
C LEU A 168 2.05 -16.43 7.10
N LYS A 169 1.05 -16.93 6.36
CA LYS A 169 1.21 -18.15 5.57
C LYS A 169 2.12 -17.88 4.36
N PRO A 170 2.84 -18.90 3.86
CA PRO A 170 3.76 -18.75 2.72
C PRO A 170 3.07 -18.47 1.37
N GLY A 171 1.74 -18.50 1.32
CA GLY A 171 0.93 -18.32 0.10
C GLY A 171 0.63 -16.87 -0.28
N LEU A 172 1.32 -15.88 0.31
CA LEU A 172 1.14 -14.47 -0.03
C LEU A 172 1.61 -14.20 -1.48
N GLN A 173 0.73 -13.62 -2.29
CA GLN A 173 0.97 -13.36 -3.72
C GLN A 173 1.23 -11.89 -4.02
N VAL A 174 0.56 -10.99 -3.31
CA VAL A 174 0.63 -9.54 -3.51
C VAL A 174 0.96 -8.87 -2.18
N LEU A 175 1.99 -8.02 -2.18
CA LEU A 175 2.39 -7.21 -1.04
C LEU A 175 2.50 -5.75 -1.47
N ASN A 176 1.67 -4.90 -0.87
CA ASN A 176 1.67 -3.46 -1.11
C ASN A 176 2.12 -2.75 0.15
N ILE A 177 3.12 -1.88 0.04
CA ILE A 177 3.66 -1.10 1.16
C ILE A 177 3.81 0.34 0.70
N ALA A 178 2.99 1.23 1.27
CA ALA A 178 2.96 2.66 0.97
C ALA A 178 3.19 3.48 2.24
N GLN A 179 3.89 4.62 2.10
CA GLN A 179 4.16 5.56 3.21
C GLN A 179 4.71 4.87 4.47
N ALA A 180 5.61 3.90 4.28
CA ALA A 180 6.22 3.19 5.40
C ALA A 180 7.24 4.09 6.13
N HIS A 181 7.22 4.04 7.46
CA HIS A 181 8.19 4.77 8.28
C HIS A 181 9.63 4.24 8.11
N SER A 182 9.79 2.94 7.82
CA SER A 182 11.09 2.34 7.52
C SER A 182 10.95 1.13 6.60
N LEU A 183 11.69 1.15 5.49
CA LEU A 183 11.85 0.06 4.52
C LEU A 183 13.24 -0.59 4.56
N ALA A 184 14.09 -0.17 5.50
CA ALA A 184 15.40 -0.78 5.71
C ALA A 184 15.24 -2.11 6.46
N PHE A 185 14.91 -3.17 5.71
CA PHE A 185 14.67 -4.48 6.30
C PHE A 185 15.96 -5.13 6.78
N SER A 186 15.89 -5.82 7.92
CA SER A 186 16.95 -6.73 8.36
C SER A 186 16.91 -8.02 7.53
N CYS A 187 17.46 -7.98 6.31
CA CYS A 187 17.33 -9.06 5.31
C CYS A 187 17.79 -10.45 5.79
N ASP A 188 18.71 -10.52 6.76
CA ASP A 188 19.14 -11.77 7.39
C ASP A 188 18.00 -12.49 8.13
N GLN A 189 17.06 -11.72 8.68
CA GLN A 189 15.92 -12.24 9.44
C GLN A 189 14.68 -12.46 8.56
N VAL A 190 14.62 -11.81 7.39
CA VAL A 190 13.50 -11.94 6.45
C VAL A 190 13.56 -13.32 5.81
N ARG A 191 12.45 -14.06 5.86
CA ARG A 191 12.30 -15.35 5.18
C ARG A 191 11.93 -15.11 3.70
N ALA A 192 12.19 -16.10 2.84
CA ALA A 192 11.78 -15.99 1.45
C ALA A 192 10.24 -15.98 1.34
N PHE A 193 9.73 -15.21 0.38
CA PHE A 193 8.33 -15.21 -0.03
C PHE A 193 8.19 -16.04 -1.32
N PRO A 194 7.88 -17.34 -1.22
CA PRO A 194 7.96 -18.24 -2.38
C PRO A 194 6.86 -17.98 -3.42
N ALA A 195 5.71 -17.47 -3.01
CA ALA A 195 4.55 -17.25 -3.87
C ALA A 195 4.33 -15.78 -4.27
N LEU A 196 5.20 -14.86 -3.81
CA LEU A 196 5.01 -13.42 -4.05
C LEU A 196 5.32 -13.09 -5.50
N THR A 197 4.28 -12.69 -6.23
CA THR A 197 4.32 -12.34 -7.66
C THR A 197 4.29 -10.84 -7.87
N THR A 198 3.66 -10.09 -6.97
CA THR A 198 3.55 -8.63 -7.04
C THR A 198 4.08 -7.99 -5.76
N LEU A 199 5.00 -7.05 -5.93
CA LEU A 199 5.50 -6.18 -4.88
C LEU A 199 5.28 -4.73 -5.30
N ASP A 200 4.43 -4.03 -4.56
CA ASP A 200 4.19 -2.61 -4.76
C ASP A 200 4.80 -1.82 -3.59
N LEU A 201 5.83 -1.03 -3.87
CA LEU A 201 6.47 -0.11 -2.92
C LEU A 201 6.17 1.35 -3.30
N SER A 202 5.09 1.60 -4.04
CA SER A 202 4.71 2.96 -4.45
C SER A 202 4.40 3.86 -3.25
N ASP A 203 4.49 5.17 -3.44
CA ASP A 203 4.25 6.20 -2.42
C ASP A 203 5.22 6.14 -1.23
N ASN A 204 6.50 5.83 -1.50
CA ASN A 204 7.59 5.91 -0.52
C ASN A 204 8.67 6.88 -1.01
N PRO A 205 8.43 8.20 -1.01
CA PRO A 205 9.29 9.18 -1.68
C PRO A 205 10.74 9.23 -1.14
N GLY A 206 10.97 8.74 0.08
CA GLY A 206 12.31 8.64 0.70
C GLY A 206 13.05 7.33 0.42
N LEU A 207 12.52 6.42 -0.40
CA LEU A 207 13.14 5.12 -0.67
C LEU A 207 14.45 5.27 -1.46
N GLY A 208 14.37 5.87 -2.66
CA GLY A 208 15.50 6.04 -3.56
C GLY A 208 16.22 4.74 -3.95
N GLU A 209 17.25 4.83 -4.78
CA GLU A 209 17.93 3.66 -5.35
C GLU A 209 18.73 2.86 -4.29
N ARG A 210 19.34 3.56 -3.32
CA ARG A 210 20.06 2.93 -2.20
C ARG A 210 19.10 2.21 -1.25
N GLY A 211 17.97 2.83 -0.91
CA GLY A 211 16.96 2.21 -0.07
C GLY A 211 16.29 1.03 -0.78
N LEU A 212 16.09 1.10 -2.10
CA LEU A 212 15.60 -0.02 -2.89
C LEU A 212 16.52 -1.23 -2.79
N THR A 213 17.84 -1.02 -2.88
CA THR A 213 18.84 -2.08 -2.71
C THR A 213 18.77 -2.73 -1.32
N ALA A 214 18.51 -1.94 -0.27
CA ALA A 214 18.33 -2.44 1.09
C ALA A 214 16.96 -3.12 1.33
N THR A 215 15.94 -2.75 0.54
CA THR A 215 14.56 -3.27 0.65
C THR A 215 14.41 -4.60 -0.09
N LEU A 216 15.01 -4.71 -1.28
CA LEU A 216 15.00 -5.92 -2.08
C LEU A 216 16.04 -6.91 -1.55
N CYS A 217 15.68 -7.59 -0.47
CA CYS A 217 16.52 -8.59 0.15
C CYS A 217 16.94 -9.70 -0.84
N PRO A 218 18.26 -9.97 -1.00
CA PRO A 218 18.77 -10.93 -1.96
C PRO A 218 18.12 -12.30 -1.83
N HIS A 219 17.66 -12.84 -2.96
CA HIS A 219 17.02 -14.17 -3.08
C HIS A 219 15.75 -14.39 -2.24
N LYS A 220 15.15 -13.34 -1.65
CA LYS A 220 13.93 -13.47 -0.84
C LYS A 220 12.64 -13.40 -1.67
N PHE A 221 12.71 -12.99 -2.93
CA PHE A 221 11.56 -12.80 -3.82
C PHE A 221 11.71 -13.60 -5.13
N PRO A 222 11.79 -14.94 -5.07
CA PRO A 222 12.14 -15.77 -6.23
C PRO A 222 11.08 -15.80 -7.35
N ALA A 223 9.81 -15.56 -7.02
CA ALA A 223 8.68 -15.64 -7.96
C ALA A 223 8.17 -14.26 -8.43
N LEU A 224 8.91 -13.18 -8.14
CA LEU A 224 8.45 -11.82 -8.41
C LEU A 224 8.34 -11.56 -9.91
N GLN A 225 7.17 -11.14 -10.36
CA GLN A 225 6.87 -10.80 -11.76
C GLN A 225 6.59 -9.31 -11.92
N ASP A 226 5.88 -8.72 -10.96
CA ASP A 226 5.41 -7.34 -11.00
C ASP A 226 6.05 -6.53 -9.88
N LEU A 227 6.84 -5.53 -10.27
CA LEU A 227 7.44 -4.58 -9.33
C LEU A 227 6.96 -3.17 -9.63
N SER A 228 6.24 -2.56 -8.69
CA SER A 228 5.81 -1.17 -8.77
C SER A 228 6.57 -0.33 -7.77
N ILE A 229 7.25 0.72 -8.24
CA ILE A 229 7.99 1.67 -7.40
C ILE A 229 7.64 3.11 -7.81
N ARG A 230 6.34 3.42 -7.92
CA ARG A 230 5.86 4.76 -8.30
C ARG A 230 6.08 5.77 -7.19
N ASN A 231 6.49 7.00 -7.53
CA ASN A 231 6.68 8.06 -6.53
C ASN A 231 7.57 7.61 -5.33
N THR A 232 8.72 7.01 -5.64
CA THR A 232 9.65 6.46 -4.63
C THR A 232 10.99 7.20 -4.56
N GLY A 233 11.11 8.33 -5.26
CA GLY A 233 12.35 9.11 -5.31
C GLY A 233 13.44 8.44 -6.13
N MET A 234 13.10 7.59 -7.10
CA MET A 234 14.07 7.08 -8.07
C MET A 234 14.53 8.22 -8.98
N GLU A 235 15.84 8.25 -9.28
CA GLU A 235 16.42 9.30 -10.11
C GLU A 235 16.71 8.81 -11.53
N THR A 236 17.18 7.57 -11.69
CA THR A 236 17.58 7.04 -13.00
C THR A 236 17.14 5.58 -13.21
N PRO A 237 16.75 5.19 -14.44
CA PRO A 237 16.51 3.78 -14.75
C PRO A 237 17.75 2.88 -14.53
N ASN A 238 18.95 3.38 -14.79
CA ASN A 238 20.19 2.62 -14.62
C ASN A 238 20.49 2.31 -13.14
N GLY A 239 20.23 3.24 -12.24
CA GLY A 239 20.36 3.02 -10.80
C GLY A 239 19.37 1.97 -10.29
N VAL A 240 18.12 2.01 -10.78
CA VAL A 240 17.13 0.95 -10.51
C VAL A 240 17.61 -0.40 -11.04
N CYS A 241 18.10 -0.46 -12.28
CA CYS A 241 18.64 -1.69 -12.85
C CYS A 241 19.75 -2.28 -11.97
N THR A 242 20.67 -1.44 -11.48
CA THR A 242 21.78 -1.86 -10.61
C THR A 242 21.27 -2.44 -9.29
N ALA A 243 20.23 -1.81 -8.69
CA ALA A 243 19.58 -2.32 -7.49
C ALA A 243 18.92 -3.70 -7.72
N LEU A 244 18.24 -3.88 -8.86
CA LEU A 244 17.63 -5.16 -9.24
C LEU A 244 18.66 -6.27 -9.44
N ALA A 245 19.76 -5.95 -10.14
CA ALA A 245 20.86 -6.88 -10.37
C ALA A 245 21.52 -7.31 -9.05
N THR A 246 21.75 -6.35 -8.14
CA THR A 246 22.31 -6.61 -6.81
C THR A 246 21.40 -7.50 -5.96
N ALA A 247 20.10 -7.29 -6.03
CA ALA A 247 19.11 -8.11 -5.31
C ALA A 247 18.83 -9.48 -5.97
N GLY A 248 19.26 -9.67 -7.22
CA GLY A 248 18.99 -10.88 -8.00
C GLY A 248 17.51 -11.06 -8.34
N VAL A 249 16.77 -9.96 -8.51
CA VAL A 249 15.33 -9.97 -8.78
C VAL A 249 15.08 -9.89 -10.29
N GLN A 250 14.13 -10.69 -10.80
CA GLN A 250 13.85 -10.82 -12.23
C GLN A 250 12.39 -10.47 -12.59
N PRO A 251 11.96 -9.20 -12.42
CA PRO A 251 10.59 -8.82 -12.74
C PRO A 251 10.33 -8.85 -14.25
N VAL A 252 9.12 -9.23 -14.62
CA VAL A 252 8.60 -9.17 -15.99
C VAL A 252 8.07 -7.76 -16.30
N ARG A 253 7.48 -7.09 -15.31
CA ARG A 253 6.93 -5.74 -15.43
C ARG A 253 7.47 -4.84 -14.34
N LEU A 254 7.98 -3.68 -14.74
CA LEU A 254 8.53 -2.67 -13.86
C LEU A 254 7.81 -1.33 -14.08
N ASP A 255 7.26 -0.77 -13.01
CA ASP A 255 6.59 0.52 -13.03
C ASP A 255 7.37 1.57 -12.23
N LEU A 256 7.94 2.54 -12.96
CA LEU A 256 8.70 3.69 -12.42
C LEU A 256 7.92 5.00 -12.57
N SER A 257 6.63 4.95 -12.93
CA SER A 257 5.86 6.16 -13.18
C SER A 257 5.81 7.09 -11.96
N TYR A 258 5.58 8.38 -12.20
CA TYR A 258 5.53 9.42 -11.15
C TYR A 258 6.83 9.66 -10.36
N ASN A 259 7.96 9.06 -10.74
CA ASN A 259 9.27 9.45 -10.22
C ASN A 259 9.83 10.65 -10.99
N SER A 260 10.63 11.50 -10.35
CA SER A 260 11.32 12.61 -11.04
C SER A 260 12.59 12.12 -11.70
N LEU A 261 12.45 11.41 -12.83
CA LEU A 261 13.55 10.73 -13.50
C LEU A 261 14.42 11.72 -14.31
N ARG A 262 15.73 11.44 -14.36
CA ARG A 262 16.72 12.13 -15.18
C ARG A 262 17.14 11.23 -16.34
N ALA A 263 17.38 11.82 -17.51
CA ALA A 263 17.74 11.08 -18.71
C ALA A 263 19.22 10.64 -18.73
N ALA A 264 20.10 11.43 -18.10
CA ALA A 264 21.52 11.13 -18.03
C ALA A 264 21.84 10.28 -16.80
N ALA A 265 22.41 9.10 -17.03
CA ALA A 265 23.27 8.47 -16.05
C ALA A 265 24.55 9.31 -15.91
N ASP A 266 25.15 9.35 -14.73
CA ASP A 266 26.49 9.90 -14.56
C ASP A 266 27.43 9.18 -15.57
N PRO A 267 28.24 9.87 -16.39
CA PRO A 267 29.16 9.21 -17.32
C PRO A 267 30.12 8.22 -16.62
N LEU A 268 30.27 8.29 -15.29
CA LEU A 268 31.02 7.31 -14.49
C LEU A 268 30.21 6.05 -14.11
N THR A 269 28.89 6.00 -14.35
CA THR A 269 28.10 4.80 -14.04
C THR A 269 28.29 3.74 -15.12
N PRO A 270 28.83 2.56 -14.80
CA PRO A 270 28.90 1.47 -15.76
C PRO A 270 27.49 1.09 -16.24
N GLY A 271 27.40 0.60 -17.47
CA GLY A 271 26.16 0.07 -18.01
C GLY A 271 25.65 -1.08 -17.15
N CYS A 272 24.35 -1.10 -16.88
CA CYS A 272 23.70 -2.17 -16.15
C CYS A 272 23.11 -3.22 -17.08
N VAL A 273 23.13 -4.49 -16.62
CA VAL A 273 22.44 -5.59 -17.29
C VAL A 273 21.04 -5.71 -16.71
N TRP A 274 20.04 -5.37 -17.52
CA TRP A 274 18.64 -5.51 -17.12
C TRP A 274 18.25 -6.97 -16.90
N PRO A 275 17.25 -7.24 -16.03
CA PRO A 275 16.64 -8.56 -15.90
C PRO A 275 16.22 -9.12 -17.25
N SER A 276 16.61 -10.36 -17.55
CA SER A 276 16.38 -10.96 -18.87
C SER A 276 14.90 -11.25 -19.14
N ALA A 277 14.10 -11.37 -18.08
CA ALA A 277 12.66 -11.56 -18.15
C ALA A 277 11.87 -10.25 -18.33
N LEU A 278 12.52 -9.08 -18.21
CA LEU A 278 11.84 -7.79 -18.26
C LEU A 278 11.24 -7.57 -19.65
N ASN A 279 9.94 -7.32 -19.68
CA ASN A 279 9.17 -7.18 -20.91
C ASN A 279 8.32 -5.91 -20.98
N SER A 280 7.96 -5.34 -19.84
CA SER A 280 7.17 -4.11 -19.74
C SER A 280 7.86 -3.11 -18.82
N LEU A 281 8.07 -1.89 -19.32
CA LEU A 281 8.63 -0.79 -18.55
C LEU A 281 7.72 0.44 -18.66
N ASN A 282 7.28 0.95 -17.51
CA ASN A 282 6.49 2.17 -17.44
C ASN A 282 7.32 3.33 -16.86
N LEU A 283 7.54 4.36 -17.68
CA LEU A 283 8.24 5.61 -17.38
C LEU A 283 7.32 6.84 -17.55
N SER A 284 6.00 6.64 -17.49
CA SER A 284 5.02 7.72 -17.66
C SER A 284 5.01 8.69 -16.49
N PHE A 285 4.58 9.93 -16.72
CA PHE A 285 4.50 10.98 -15.69
C PHE A 285 5.82 11.24 -14.94
N ALA A 286 6.96 10.91 -15.55
CA ALA A 286 8.25 10.97 -14.89
C ALA A 286 8.98 12.32 -15.06
N GLY A 287 8.38 13.24 -15.82
CA GLY A 287 8.98 14.55 -16.11
C GLY A 287 10.19 14.49 -17.04
N LEU A 288 10.37 13.39 -17.78
CA LEU A 288 11.50 13.17 -18.68
C LEU A 288 11.48 14.19 -19.82
N GLU A 289 12.59 14.91 -19.99
CA GLU A 289 12.79 15.85 -21.11
C GLU A 289 13.42 15.18 -22.34
N GLN A 290 14.07 14.03 -22.11
CA GLN A 290 14.73 13.19 -23.12
C GLN A 290 14.53 11.73 -22.75
N VAL A 291 14.64 10.83 -23.73
CA VAL A 291 14.64 9.38 -23.45
C VAL A 291 15.89 9.03 -22.63
N PRO A 292 15.75 8.31 -21.50
CA PRO A 292 16.89 7.91 -20.70
C PRO A 292 17.86 7.00 -21.46
N ASN A 293 19.15 7.17 -21.19
CA ASN A 293 20.15 6.23 -21.67
C ASN A 293 20.10 4.92 -20.86
N GLY A 294 20.57 3.83 -21.47
CA GLY A 294 20.70 2.53 -20.78
C GLY A 294 19.37 1.84 -20.53
N LEU A 295 18.38 2.01 -21.41
CA LEU A 295 17.18 1.18 -21.44
C LEU A 295 17.51 -0.26 -21.89
N PRO A 296 16.69 -1.27 -21.56
CA PRO A 296 16.88 -2.64 -22.03
C PRO A 296 16.78 -2.73 -23.55
N ASP A 297 17.60 -3.54 -24.22
CA ASP A 297 17.65 -3.61 -25.70
C ASP A 297 16.31 -3.97 -26.37
N LYS A 298 15.46 -4.75 -25.68
CA LYS A 298 14.17 -5.23 -26.18
C LYS A 298 13.11 -5.20 -25.07
N LEU A 299 11.91 -4.72 -25.42
CA LEU A 299 10.71 -4.74 -24.59
C LEU A 299 9.49 -5.04 -25.46
N SER A 300 8.43 -5.65 -24.95
CA SER A 300 7.13 -5.64 -25.65
C SER A 300 6.37 -4.36 -25.39
N VAL A 301 6.51 -3.75 -24.20
CA VAL A 301 5.80 -2.52 -23.85
C VAL A 301 6.75 -1.50 -23.23
N LEU A 302 6.79 -0.30 -23.80
CA LEU A 302 7.44 0.87 -23.22
C LEU A 302 6.44 2.02 -23.14
N ASP A 303 6.15 2.47 -21.92
CA ASP A 303 5.29 3.63 -21.70
C ASP A 303 6.12 4.87 -21.36
N LEU A 304 6.12 5.84 -22.27
CA LEU A 304 6.79 7.14 -22.14
C LEU A 304 5.76 8.29 -22.19
N SER A 305 4.48 8.00 -22.00
CA SER A 305 3.40 8.99 -22.03
C SER A 305 3.51 10.03 -20.93
N CYS A 306 2.90 11.20 -21.15
CA CYS A 306 2.80 12.29 -20.18
C CYS A 306 4.15 12.74 -19.58
N ASN A 307 5.18 12.80 -20.42
CA ASN A 307 6.49 13.35 -20.11
C ASN A 307 6.65 14.76 -20.71
N ARG A 308 7.88 15.28 -20.72
CA ARG A 308 8.24 16.62 -21.23
C ARG A 308 9.11 16.53 -22.47
N LEU A 309 8.94 15.49 -23.29
CA LEU A 309 9.71 15.31 -24.51
C LEU A 309 9.36 16.40 -25.52
N ASN A 310 10.34 17.23 -25.90
CA ASN A 310 10.16 18.35 -26.83
C ASN A 310 10.44 18.00 -28.30
N ARG A 311 10.89 16.76 -28.55
CA ARG A 311 11.06 16.21 -29.89
C ARG A 311 10.68 14.74 -29.90
N ALA A 312 10.37 14.23 -31.09
CA ALA A 312 10.20 12.78 -31.27
C ALA A 312 11.51 12.06 -30.89
N PRO A 313 11.43 10.95 -30.12
CA PRO A 313 12.57 10.06 -29.88
C PRO A 313 13.17 9.55 -31.18
N ARG A 314 14.50 9.46 -31.25
CA ARG A 314 15.17 8.86 -32.41
C ARG A 314 15.19 7.33 -32.32
N PRO A 315 15.29 6.61 -33.44
CA PRO A 315 15.37 5.14 -33.43
C PRO A 315 16.54 4.58 -32.62
N ASP A 316 17.67 5.30 -32.54
CA ASP A 316 18.86 4.92 -31.76
C ASP A 316 18.73 5.20 -30.25
N GLU A 317 17.76 6.01 -29.84
CA GLU A 317 17.48 6.32 -28.44
C GLU A 317 16.48 5.33 -27.81
N LEU A 318 15.74 4.61 -28.65
CA LEU A 318 14.70 3.69 -28.22
C LEU A 318 15.17 2.23 -28.32
N PRO A 319 14.70 1.38 -27.40
CA PRO A 319 14.89 -0.04 -27.54
C PRO A 319 13.98 -0.61 -28.63
N LYS A 320 14.23 -1.85 -29.05
CA LYS A 320 13.30 -2.58 -29.92
C LYS A 320 12.02 -2.85 -29.13
N VAL A 321 10.93 -2.20 -29.53
CA VAL A 321 9.67 -2.25 -28.80
C VAL A 321 8.48 -2.57 -29.70
N ASP A 322 7.59 -3.45 -29.23
CA ASP A 322 6.37 -3.83 -29.96
C ASP A 322 5.25 -2.79 -29.79
N ASN A 323 5.08 -2.28 -28.56
CA ASN A 323 4.08 -1.28 -28.20
C ASN A 323 4.72 -0.11 -27.44
N LEU A 324 4.79 1.04 -28.11
CA LEU A 324 5.35 2.28 -27.58
C LEU A 324 4.24 3.31 -27.37
N LYS A 325 4.12 3.83 -26.14
CA LYS A 325 3.17 4.91 -25.82
C LYS A 325 3.90 6.22 -25.60
N LEU A 326 3.46 7.28 -26.27
CA LEU A 326 4.06 8.61 -26.22
C LEU A 326 3.03 9.73 -25.98
N ASP A 327 1.76 9.38 -25.78
CA ASP A 327 0.66 10.34 -25.69
C ASP A 327 0.90 11.39 -24.60
N GLY A 328 0.48 12.63 -24.87
CA GLY A 328 0.58 13.73 -23.89
C GLY A 328 1.96 14.36 -23.74
N ASN A 329 2.94 13.98 -24.56
CA ASN A 329 4.21 14.71 -24.67
C ASN A 329 4.08 15.98 -25.54
N PRO A 330 4.79 17.07 -25.22
CA PRO A 330 4.73 18.33 -25.97
C PRO A 330 5.00 18.20 -27.47
N PHE A 331 5.89 17.32 -27.91
CA PHE A 331 6.21 17.18 -29.33
C PHE A 331 5.05 16.68 -30.20
N LEU A 332 4.03 16.03 -29.60
CA LEU A 332 2.84 15.57 -30.32
C LEU A 332 1.81 16.69 -30.53
N ASN A 333 1.80 17.67 -29.63
CA ASN A 333 0.93 18.86 -29.68
C ASN A 333 1.79 20.13 -29.50
N PRO A 334 2.57 20.54 -30.52
CA PRO A 334 3.45 21.71 -30.44
C PRO A 334 2.68 23.03 -30.27
N GLU A 335 1.41 23.04 -30.67
CA GLU A 335 0.42 24.05 -30.27
C GLU A 335 -0.12 23.65 -28.89
N GLY A 336 0.57 24.07 -27.82
CA GLY A 336 0.01 23.96 -26.47
C GLY A 336 -1.35 24.65 -26.37
N PRO A 337 -2.14 24.42 -25.28
CA PRO A 337 -3.41 25.10 -25.11
C PRO A 337 -3.19 26.62 -25.16
N SER A 338 -3.78 27.26 -26.16
CA SER A 338 -3.73 28.72 -26.33
C SER A 338 -4.23 29.39 -25.05
N PRO A 339 -3.46 30.32 -24.45
CA PRO A 339 -3.98 31.10 -23.35
C PRO A 339 -4.99 32.09 -23.92
N ARG A 340 -6.28 31.82 -23.63
CA ARG A 340 -7.51 32.59 -23.97
C ARG A 340 -8.31 32.02 -25.13
N GLU A 341 -9.23 31.13 -24.78
CA GLU A 341 -10.64 31.34 -25.07
C GLU A 341 -11.45 30.83 -23.88
N ASP A 342 -11.97 31.77 -23.09
CA ASP A 342 -13.09 31.50 -22.20
C ASP A 342 -14.27 31.06 -23.07
N SER A 343 -14.56 29.76 -23.10
CA SER A 343 -15.86 29.27 -23.54
C SER A 343 -16.19 27.96 -22.87
N MET A 344 -17.20 28.02 -22.01
CA MET A 344 -17.95 26.88 -21.51
C MET A 344 -18.34 25.96 -22.68
N ASN A 345 -17.76 24.76 -22.71
CA ASN A 345 -18.27 23.50 -23.29
C ASN A 345 -17.16 22.69 -23.95
N SER A 346 -16.42 21.93 -23.15
CA SER A 346 -15.83 20.65 -23.57
C SER A 346 -15.42 19.90 -22.32
N GLY A 347 -16.20 18.88 -21.93
CA GLY A 347 -15.90 17.95 -20.84
C GLY A 347 -14.75 16.98 -21.19
N GLY A 348 -13.72 17.46 -21.89
CA GLY A 348 -12.53 16.69 -22.20
C GLY A 348 -11.59 16.70 -21.01
N VAL A 349 -11.47 15.56 -20.33
CA VAL A 349 -10.41 15.36 -19.33
C VAL A 349 -9.06 15.50 -20.04
N PRO A 350 -8.12 16.33 -19.55
CA PRO A 350 -6.79 16.43 -20.14
C PRO A 350 -6.14 15.03 -20.20
N ILE A 351 -5.50 14.70 -21.33
CA ILE A 351 -4.82 13.41 -21.57
C ILE A 351 -3.84 13.06 -20.42
N CYS A 352 -3.28 14.08 -19.76
CA CYS A 352 -2.37 13.95 -18.64
C CYS A 352 -2.90 14.62 -17.37
N ALA A 353 -4.18 14.39 -17.02
CA ALA A 353 -4.69 14.77 -15.71
C ALA A 353 -3.90 14.02 -14.63
N ARG A 354 -3.16 14.76 -13.79
CA ARG A 354 -2.60 14.20 -12.56
C ARG A 354 -3.77 13.87 -11.63
N SER A 355 -4.00 12.58 -11.36
CA SER A 355 -4.93 12.19 -10.31
C SER A 355 -4.46 12.79 -8.97
N PRO A 356 -5.28 13.62 -8.28
CA PRO A 356 -4.87 14.28 -7.05
C PRO A 356 -4.83 13.34 -5.82
N LEU A 357 -5.03 12.03 -6.00
CA LEU A 357 -5.10 11.05 -4.90
C LEU A 357 -3.77 10.79 -4.16
N ALA A 358 -2.72 11.57 -4.41
CA ALA A 358 -1.44 11.49 -3.69
C ALA A 358 -1.09 12.74 -2.87
N VAL A 359 -1.99 13.74 -2.77
CA VAL A 359 -1.81 14.89 -1.87
C VAL A 359 -2.88 14.83 -0.79
N GLY A 360 -2.57 14.13 0.29
CA GLY A 360 -3.28 14.30 1.55
C GLY A 360 -3.22 15.79 1.92
N ILE A 361 -4.39 16.41 2.01
CA ILE A 361 -4.57 17.82 2.33
C ILE A 361 -4.09 18.03 3.77
N SER A 362 -2.81 18.40 3.93
CA SER A 362 -2.31 18.99 5.17
C SER A 362 -2.61 20.48 5.12
N GLY A 363 -3.83 20.84 5.51
CA GLY A 363 -4.28 22.22 5.61
C GLY A 363 -4.04 22.77 7.01
N THR A 364 -2.83 23.24 7.31
CA THR A 364 -2.61 24.22 8.38
C THR A 364 -2.89 25.61 7.82
N LEU A 365 -4.02 26.19 8.26
CA LEU A 365 -4.37 27.59 8.02
C LEU A 365 -3.37 28.51 8.75
N ALA A 366 -2.41 29.05 8.00
CA ALA A 366 -1.68 30.25 8.41
C ALA A 366 -2.46 31.49 7.93
N LEU A 367 -3.25 32.09 8.82
CA LEU A 367 -3.82 33.42 8.62
C LEU A 367 -2.76 34.48 8.89
N LEU A 368 -2.15 35.01 7.83
CA LEU A 368 -1.45 36.30 7.84
C LEU A 368 -2.32 37.35 7.14
N ARG A 369 -2.82 38.30 7.94
CA ARG A 369 -3.29 39.62 7.50
C ARG A 369 -3.42 40.47 8.77
N GLY A 370 -2.85 41.64 8.93
CA GLY A 370 -2.11 42.55 8.08
C GLY A 370 -2.00 43.88 8.86
N ASP A 371 -0.96 44.64 8.59
CA ASP A 371 -0.67 45.93 9.19
C ASP A 371 -1.86 46.89 9.22
N ARG A 372 -2.00 47.61 10.35
CA ARG A 372 -2.61 48.94 10.38
C ARG A 372 -1.75 49.89 11.20
N ILE A 373 -1.10 50.79 10.47
CA ILE A 373 -0.68 52.12 10.90
C ILE A 373 -1.91 52.88 11.42
N PHE A 374 -1.86 53.40 12.65
CA PHE A 374 -2.36 54.72 13.10
C PHE A 374 -2.09 54.84 14.61
N GLY A 375 -1.33 55.87 15.00
CA GLY A 375 -0.96 56.18 16.38
C GLY A 375 0.37 56.92 16.43
#